data_AF-A0A073JTA4-F1
#
_entry.id   AF-A0A073JTA4-F1
#
_cell.length_a   1.000
_cell.length_b   1.000
_cell.length_c   1.000
_cell.angle_alpha   90.00
_cell.angle_beta   90.00
_cell.angle_gamma   90.00
#
_symmetry.space_group_name_H-M   'P 1'
#
loop_
_entity.id
_entity.type
_entity.pdbx_description
1 polymer ?
#
loop_
_entity_poly.entity_id
_entity_poly.type
_entity_poly.pdbx_seq_one_letter_code
_entity_poly.pdbx_strand_id
1 'polypeptide(L)'
;MDTIILLFFIFGLIALNILMIMLHKRKKLNLIIAGIILLVLAPVLTFASGSLFLYLYDWSSGGSGEGAGYGGALIGFLTLFNGMIVLFTGIVIKIVKSMKQKQL
;
A
#
# COMPACT_ATOMS: atom_id res chain seq x y z
N MET A 1 -20.66 7.28 6.56
CA MET A 1 -19.88 7.67 5.37
C MET A 1 -18.45 7.14 5.49
N ASP A 2 -17.80 7.36 6.64
CA ASP A 2 -16.41 7.00 6.93
C ASP A 2 -16.07 5.52 6.68
N THR A 3 -16.95 4.60 7.07
CA THR A 3 -16.76 3.15 6.84
C THR A 3 -16.74 2.78 5.35
N ILE A 4 -17.55 3.45 4.52
CA ILE A 4 -17.61 3.19 3.08
C ILE A 4 -16.31 3.65 2.41
N ILE A 5 -15.80 4.82 2.82
CA ILE A 5 -14.55 5.37 2.31
C ILE A 5 -13.37 4.48 2.72
N LEU A 6 -13.34 4.03 3.99
CA LEU A 6 -12.33 3.09 4.47
C LEU A 6 -12.35 1.78 3.66
N LEU A 7 -13.54 1.22 3.43
CA LEU A 7 -13.71 0.04 2.59
C LEU A 7 -13.22 0.29 1.16
N PHE A 8 -13.52 1.44 0.57
CA PHE A 8 -13.05 1.82 -0.76
C PHE A 8 -11.52 1.81 -0.84
N PHE A 9 -10.82 2.41 0.13
CA PHE A 9 -9.36 2.38 0.18
C PHE A 9 -8.81 0.96 0.41
N ILE A 10 -9.43 0.17 1.29
CA ILE A 10 -9.02 -1.23 1.51
C ILE A 10 -9.17 -2.06 0.24
N PHE A 11 -10.32 -1.98 -0.46
CA PHE A 11 -10.51 -2.67 -1.73
C PHE A 11 -9.56 -2.16 -2.81
N GLY A 12 -9.28 -0.86 -2.84
CA GLY A 12 -8.26 -0.26 -3.71
C GLY A 12 -6.86 -0.84 -3.45
N LEU A 13 -6.47 -1.00 -2.18
CA LEU A 13 -5.21 -1.63 -1.79
C LEU A 13 -5.16 -3.10 -2.21
N ILE A 14 -6.25 -3.86 -2.01
CA ILE A 14 -6.32 -5.26 -2.45
C ILE A 14 -6.17 -5.34 -3.97
N ALA A 15 -6.90 -4.52 -4.72
CA ALA A 15 -6.80 -4.47 -6.18
C ALA A 15 -5.40 -4.08 -6.66
N LEU A 16 -4.77 -3.09 -6.02
CA LEU A 16 -3.40 -2.68 -6.32
C LEU A 16 -2.41 -3.82 -6.10
N ASN A 17 -2.57 -4.60 -5.03
CA ASN A 17 -1.74 -5.77 -4.77
C ASN A 17 -1.92 -6.87 -5.80
N ILE A 18 -3.18 -7.19 -6.14
CA ILE A 18 -3.49 -8.16 -7.20
C ILE A 18 -2.84 -7.72 -8.52
N LEU A 19 -2.94 -6.43 -8.87
CA LEU A 19 -2.31 -5.88 -10.07
C LEU A 19 -0.79 -6.06 -10.06
N MET A 20 -0.12 -5.72 -8.95
CA MET A 20 1.34 -5.89 -8.83
C MET A 20 1.76 -7.35 -8.97
N ILE A 21 1.03 -8.28 -8.34
CA ILE A 21 1.30 -9.72 -8.45
C ILE A 21 1.06 -10.20 -9.88
N MET A 22 -0.01 -9.75 -10.55
CA MET A 22 -0.29 -10.10 -11.94
C MET A 22 0.80 -9.60 -12.88
N LEU A 23 1.26 -8.36 -12.72
CA LEU A 23 2.37 -7.80 -13.50
C LEU A 23 3.66 -8.57 -13.27
N HIS A 24 3.92 -9.01 -12.02
CA HIS A 24 5.06 -9.85 -11.70
C HIS A 24 5.00 -11.22 -12.36
N LYS A 25 3.84 -11.91 -12.27
CA LYS A 25 3.63 -13.22 -12.92
C LYS A 25 3.80 -13.14 -14.43
N ARG A 26 3.44 -12.01 -15.05
CA ARG A 26 3.64 -11.75 -16.49
C ARG A 26 5.07 -11.31 -16.84
N LYS A 27 6.02 -11.35 -15.89
CA LYS A 27 7.41 -10.89 -16.03
C LYS A 27 7.54 -9.42 -16.45
N LYS A 28 6.49 -8.61 -16.31
CA LYS A 28 6.47 -7.18 -16.68
C LYS A 28 7.02 -6.29 -15.56
N LEU A 29 7.01 -6.77 -14.32
CA LEU A 29 7.45 -6.02 -13.16
C LEU A 29 8.20 -6.94 -12.17
N ASN A 30 9.36 -6.53 -11.68
CA ASN A 30 10.02 -7.26 -10.60
C ASN A 30 9.37 -6.87 -9.25
N LEU A 31 9.25 -7.83 -8.31
CA LEU A 31 8.80 -7.61 -6.94
C LEU A 31 9.58 -6.50 -6.23
N ILE A 32 10.88 -6.35 -6.49
CA ILE A 32 11.67 -5.24 -5.92
C ILE A 32 11.06 -3.89 -6.36
N ILE A 33 10.79 -3.72 -7.65
CA ILE A 33 10.22 -2.48 -8.19
C ILE A 33 8.79 -2.29 -7.70
N ALA A 34 7.99 -3.36 -7.66
CA ALA A 34 6.64 -3.32 -7.12
C ALA A 34 6.61 -2.87 -5.65
N GLY A 35 7.53 -3.38 -4.83
CA GLY A 35 7.69 -2.97 -3.44
C GLY A 35 8.08 -1.50 -3.30
N ILE A 36 9.03 -1.02 -4.11
CA ILE A 36 9.41 0.41 -4.14
C ILE A 36 8.20 1.29 -4.52
N ILE A 37 7.43 0.89 -5.54
CA ILE A 37 6.22 1.62 -5.93
C ILE A 37 5.23 1.70 -4.77
N LEU A 38 4.99 0.59 -4.06
CA LEU A 38 4.09 0.58 -2.90
C LEU A 38 4.60 1.46 -1.75
N LEU A 39 5.91 1.47 -1.48
CA LEU A 39 6.52 2.34 -0.47
C LEU A 39 6.37 3.82 -0.80
N VAL A 40 6.54 4.19 -2.07
CA VAL A 40 6.36 5.58 -2.55
C VAL A 40 4.87 5.97 -2.54
N LEU A 41 3.97 5.02 -2.86
CA LEU A 41 2.54 5.26 -2.80
C LEU A 41 2.01 5.38 -1.36
N ALA A 42 2.66 4.80 -0.37
CA ALA A 42 2.22 4.87 1.03
C ALA A 42 1.95 6.30 1.52
N PRO A 43 2.90 7.27 1.47
CA PRO A 43 2.63 8.64 1.90
C PRO A 43 1.55 9.33 1.04
N VAL A 44 1.48 9.01 -0.26
CA VAL A 44 0.44 9.55 -1.16
C VAL A 44 -0.95 9.06 -0.73
N LEU A 45 -1.09 7.78 -0.42
CA LEU A 45 -2.34 7.19 0.04
C LEU A 45 -2.69 7.65 1.45
N THR A 46 -1.73 7.85 2.35
CA THR A 46 -1.94 8.48 3.67
C THR A 46 -2.57 9.86 3.51
N PHE A 47 -1.97 10.72 2.68
CA PHE A 47 -2.45 12.07 2.46
C PHE A 47 -3.82 12.09 1.77
N ALA A 48 -3.98 11.28 0.71
CA ALA A 48 -5.22 11.22 -0.04
C ALA A 48 -6.39 10.70 0.80
N SER A 49 -6.18 9.61 1.56
CA SER A 49 -7.22 9.05 2.42
C SER A 49 -7.53 9.97 3.62
N GLY A 50 -6.51 10.49 4.32
CA GLY A 50 -6.71 11.39 5.45
C GLY A 50 -7.43 12.68 5.08
N SER A 51 -7.06 13.30 3.95
CA SER A 51 -7.74 14.50 3.46
C SER A 51 -9.19 14.22 3.04
N LEU A 52 -9.44 13.08 2.41
CA LEU A 52 -10.78 12.69 1.96
C LEU A 52 -11.70 12.31 3.14
N PHE A 53 -11.17 11.65 4.17
CA PHE A 53 -11.88 11.45 5.43
C PHE A 53 -12.20 12.78 6.11
N LEU A 54 -11.26 13.72 6.14
CA LEU A 54 -11.47 15.03 6.77
C LEU A 54 -12.47 15.90 6.00
N TYR A 55 -12.45 15.84 4.67
CA TYR A 55 -13.37 16.58 3.81
C TYR A 55 -14.81 16.08 3.93
N LEU A 56 -14.99 14.76 4.06
CA LEU A 56 -16.31 14.14 4.20
C LEU A 56 -16.79 14.07 5.64
N TYR A 57 -15.96 14.52 6.59
CA TYR A 57 -16.33 14.67 7.98
C TYR A 57 -17.32 15.83 8.14
N ASP A 58 -18.47 15.57 8.77
CA ASP A 58 -19.44 16.61 9.06
C ASP A 58 -18.99 17.43 10.26
N TRP A 59 -18.36 18.58 9.99
CA TRP A 59 -17.91 19.53 11.00
C TRP A 59 -19.04 20.05 11.90
N SER A 60 -20.31 19.91 11.50
CA SER A 60 -21.45 20.31 12.35
C SER A 60 -21.62 19.43 13.58
N SER A 61 -20.95 18.27 13.63
CA SER A 61 -20.98 17.33 14.76
C SER A 61 -20.02 17.67 15.91
N GLY A 62 -19.17 18.71 15.75
CA GLY A 62 -18.33 19.24 16.82
C GLY A 62 -17.12 18.40 17.22
N GLY A 63 -16.84 17.28 16.54
CA GLY A 63 -15.65 16.48 16.84
C GLY A 63 -14.35 17.02 16.21
N SER A 64 -13.23 16.60 16.77
CA SER A 64 -11.86 17.11 16.52
C SER A 64 -11.30 16.82 15.11
N GLY A 65 -11.97 15.98 14.32
CA GLY A 65 -11.44 15.50 13.04
C GLY A 65 -10.26 14.51 13.18
N GLU A 66 -9.86 14.14 14.39
CA GLU A 66 -8.73 13.24 14.65
C GLU A 66 -8.91 11.85 14.02
N GLY A 67 -10.16 11.37 13.95
CA GLY A 67 -10.50 10.11 13.29
C GLY A 67 -10.08 10.04 11.82
N ALA A 68 -10.12 11.17 11.10
CA ALA A 68 -9.64 11.25 9.72
C ALA A 68 -8.11 11.09 9.64
N GLY A 69 -7.39 11.68 10.59
CA GLY A 69 -5.94 11.51 10.73
C GLY A 69 -5.57 10.05 11.03
N TYR A 70 -6.25 9.42 11.99
CA TYR A 70 -6.02 8.01 12.33
C TYR A 70 -6.39 7.06 11.18
N GLY A 71 -7.50 7.30 10.48
CA GLY A 71 -7.91 6.54 9.31
C GLY A 71 -6.89 6.63 8.18
N GLY A 72 -6.41 7.84 7.89
CA GLY A 72 -5.36 8.06 6.88
C GLY A 72 -4.04 7.37 7.25
N ALA A 73 -3.61 7.50 8.51
CA ALA A 73 -2.41 6.84 9.01
C ALA A 73 -2.50 5.31 8.90
N LEU A 74 -3.66 4.72 9.23
CA LEU A 74 -3.88 3.27 9.13
C LEU A 74 -3.72 2.77 7.69
N ILE A 75 -4.34 3.44 6.72
CA ILE A 75 -4.19 3.11 5.28
C ILE A 75 -2.73 3.24 4.85
N GLY A 76 -2.07 4.31 5.29
CA GLY A 76 -0.66 4.57 5.05
C GLY A 76 0.25 3.46 5.56
N PHE A 77 0.12 3.09 6.82
CA PHE A 77 0.93 2.05 7.45
C PHE A 77 0.69 0.67 6.84
N LEU A 78 -0.57 0.32 6.52
CA LEU A 78 -0.87 -0.93 5.81
C LEU A 78 -0.17 -0.97 4.45
N THR A 79 -0.21 0.14 3.71
CA THR A 79 0.46 0.25 2.40
C THR A 79 1.98 0.13 2.55
N LEU A 80 2.56 0.85 3.51
CA LEU A 80 4.00 0.86 3.77
C LEU A 80 4.50 -0.52 4.18
N PHE A 81 3.85 -1.15 5.15
CA PHE A 81 4.20 -2.47 5.65
C PHE A 81 4.14 -3.52 4.55
N ASN A 82 3.10 -3.46 3.72
CA ASN A 82 2.96 -4.34 2.59
C ASN A 82 4.04 -4.10 1.50
N GLY A 83 4.35 -2.84 1.21
CA GLY A 83 5.46 -2.48 0.32
C GLY A 83 6.80 -3.04 0.79
N MET A 84 7.06 -3.00 2.11
CA MET A 84 8.25 -3.63 2.70
C MET A 84 8.25 -5.15 2.49
N ILE A 85 7.16 -5.85 2.77
CA ILE A 85 7.07 -7.31 2.58
C ILE A 85 7.36 -7.68 1.12
N VAL A 86 6.75 -6.98 0.17
CA VAL A 86 6.93 -7.23 -1.26
C VAL A 86 8.38 -6.98 -1.68
N LEU A 87 8.98 -5.89 -1.20
CA LEU A 87 10.38 -5.54 -1.46
C LEU A 87 11.34 -6.61 -0.92
N PHE A 88 11.21 -6.98 0.35
CA PHE A 88 12.04 -8.00 0.99
C PHE A 88 11.91 -9.35 0.29
N THR A 89 10.68 -9.75 -0.06
CA THR A 89 10.44 -10.98 -0.81
C THR A 89 11.16 -10.97 -2.17
N GLY A 90 11.11 -9.84 -2.88
CA GLY A 90 11.84 -9.66 -4.14
C GLY A 90 13.36 -9.76 -3.98
N ILE A 91 13.91 -9.19 -2.91
CA ILE A 91 15.34 -9.25 -2.59
C ILE A 91 15.75 -10.70 -2.30
N VAL A 92 15.03 -11.41 -1.43
CA VAL A 92 15.32 -12.81 -1.08
C VAL A 92 15.30 -13.70 -2.31
N ILE A 93 14.28 -13.58 -3.17
CA ILE A 93 14.18 -14.36 -4.42
C ILE A 93 15.40 -14.09 -5.33
N LYS A 94 15.84 -12.83 -5.43
CA LYS A 94 17.00 -12.47 -6.25
C LYS A 94 18.28 -13.09 -5.69
N ILE A 95 18.50 -13.02 -4.37
CA ILE A 95 19.66 -13.60 -3.70
C ILE A 95 19.70 -15.12 -3.91
N VAL A 96 18.59 -15.82 -3.64
CA VAL A 96 18.52 -17.28 -3.78
C VAL A 96 18.78 -17.73 -5.22
N LYS A 97 18.26 -17.00 -6.21
CA LYS A 97 18.55 -17.28 -7.63
C LYS A 97 20.03 -17.09 -7.95
N SER A 98 20.64 -16.00 -7.48
CA SER A 98 22.07 -15.74 -7.71
C SER A 98 22.97 -16.79 -7.04
N MET A 99 22.58 -17.33 -5.89
CA MET A 99 23.33 -18.42 -5.24
C MET A 99 23.25 -19.73 -6.02
N LYS A 100 22.05 -20.13 -6.48
CA LYS A 100 21.88 -21.35 -7.29
C LYS A 100 22.62 -21.27 -8.62
N GLN A 101 22.68 -20.08 -9.23
CA GLN A 101 23.37 -19.89 -10.51
C GLN A 101 24.90 -19.99 -10.39
N LYS A 102 25.48 -19.79 -9.19
CA LYS A 102 26.92 -19.98 -8.95
C LYS A 102 27.32 -21.44 -8.68
N GLN A 103 26.36 -22.35 -8.51
CA GLN A 103 26.60 -23.78 -8.24
C GLN A 103 26.50 -24.68 -9.49
N LEU A 104 26.14 -24.10 -10.64
CA LEU A 104 26.11 -24.73 -11.97
C LEU A 104 27.26 -24.17 -12.81
#